data_AF-A0A0V8GBU5-F1
#
_entry.id   AF-A0A0V8GBU5-F1
#
_cell.length_a   1.000
_cell.length_b   1.000
_cell.length_c   1.000
_cell.angle_alpha   90.00
_cell.angle_beta   90.00
_cell.angle_gamma   90.00
#
_symmetry.space_group_name_H-M   'P 1'
#
loop_
_entity.id
_entity.type
_entity.pdbx_description
1 polymer ?
#
loop_
_entity_poly.entity_id
_entity_poly.type
_entity_poly.pdbx_seq_one_letter_code
_entity_poly.pdbx_strand_id
1 'polypeptide(L)'
;MSFLSIIFVLIVSLEHFYILALEMFFLSSQAAKRSFGLSDEAVASKQIQTLFANQGLYNGFLATGLLYGLIREDQGIVIFFLSCVIIAALYGSITSNRSILIKQGLPAIIALLLVLLVS
;
A
#
# COMPACT_ATOMS: atom_id res chain seq x y z
N MET A 1 21.60 -2.70 -3.00
CA MET A 1 20.30 -3.34 -3.28
C MET A 1 20.40 -4.07 -4.61
N SER A 2 20.14 -5.38 -4.64
CA SER A 2 20.10 -6.15 -5.89
C SER A 2 18.95 -5.72 -6.80
N PHE A 3 19.09 -5.99 -8.10
CA PHE A 3 18.05 -5.74 -9.09
C PHE A 3 16.70 -6.39 -8.72
N LEU A 4 16.72 -7.60 -8.16
CA LEU A 4 15.52 -8.31 -7.73
C LEU A 4 14.83 -7.60 -6.56
N SER A 5 15.59 -7.13 -5.56
CA SER A 5 15.03 -6.36 -4.44
C SER A 5 14.36 -5.06 -4.91
N ILE A 6 14.98 -4.35 -5.86
CA ILE A 6 14.43 -3.12 -6.45
C ILE A 6 13.09 -3.38 -7.14
N ILE A 7 12.98 -4.46 -7.94
CA ILE A 7 11.72 -4.82 -8.61
C ILE A 7 10.60 -5.02 -7.58
N PHE A 8 10.85 -5.76 -6.50
CA PHE A 8 9.82 -6.02 -5.49
C PHE A 8 9.43 -4.76 -4.71
N VAL A 9 10.40 -3.89 -4.39
CA VAL A 9 10.09 -2.58 -3.77
C VAL A 9 9.23 -1.72 -4.71
N LEU A 10 9.52 -1.72 -6.02
CA LEU A 10 8.70 -1.02 -7.02
C LEU A 10 7.30 -1.60 -7.11
N ILE A 11 7.13 -2.92 -7.06
CA ILE A 11 5.81 -3.56 -7.04
C ILE A 11 4.98 -3.06 -5.86
N VAL A 12 5.56 -3.03 -4.64
CA VAL A 12 4.87 -2.53 -3.45
C VAL A 12 4.52 -1.04 -3.58
N SER A 13 5.47 -0.23 -4.06
CA SER A 13 5.21 1.21 -4.29
C SER A 13 4.05 1.42 -5.28
N LEU A 14 4.05 0.71 -6.41
CA LEU A 14 3.00 0.78 -7.42
C LEU A 14 1.64 0.29 -6.89
N GLU A 15 1.64 -0.77 -6.07
CA GLU A 15 0.43 -1.23 -5.39
C GLU A 15 -0.19 -0.12 -4.54
N HIS A 16 0.61 0.56 -3.71
CA HIS A 16 0.10 1.64 -2.86
C HIS A 16 -0.35 2.87 -3.66
N PHE A 17 0.29 3.19 -4.79
CA PHE A 17 -0.23 4.22 -5.70
C PHE A 17 -1.56 3.81 -6.35
N TYR A 18 -1.71 2.54 -6.71
CA TYR A 18 -2.98 2.02 -7.22
C TYR A 18 -4.09 2.12 -6.16
N ILE A 19 -3.79 1.75 -4.91
CA ILE A 19 -4.72 1.89 -3.78
C ILE A 19 -5.08 3.36 -3.57
N LEU A 20 -4.09 4.26 -3.54
CA LEU A 20 -4.33 5.71 -3.47
C LEU A 20 -5.31 6.15 -4.54
N ALA A 21 -5.10 5.74 -5.79
CA ALA A 21 -5.96 6.15 -6.90
C ALA A 21 -7.40 5.67 -6.71
N LEU A 22 -7.59 4.42 -6.26
CA LEU A 22 -8.90 3.90 -5.94
C LEU A 22 -9.57 4.63 -4.77
N GLU A 23 -8.84 4.92 -3.70
CA GLU A 23 -9.39 5.53 -2.49
C GLU A 23 -9.71 7.03 -2.69
N MET A 24 -8.88 7.77 -3.44
CA MET A 24 -9.04 9.22 -3.63
C MET A 24 -9.91 9.59 -4.83
N PHE A 25 -9.76 8.90 -5.95
CA PHE A 25 -10.32 9.36 -7.23
C PHE A 25 -11.40 8.42 -7.79
N PHE A 26 -11.30 7.13 -7.49
CA PHE A 26 -12.16 6.10 -8.10
C PHE A 26 -12.96 5.29 -7.08
N LEU A 27 -13.34 5.88 -5.94
CA LEU A 27 -14.02 5.18 -4.86
C LEU A 27 -15.36 4.55 -5.30
N SER A 28 -16.08 5.22 -6.22
CA SER A 28 -17.36 4.77 -6.78
C SER A 28 -17.23 3.71 -7.87
N SER A 29 -16.01 3.35 -8.27
CA SER A 29 -15.78 2.30 -9.26
C SER A 29 -16.13 0.91 -8.73
N GLN A 30 -16.45 -0.01 -9.65
CA GLN A 30 -16.69 -1.40 -9.29
C GLN A 30 -15.45 -2.08 -8.68
N ALA A 31 -14.26 -1.65 -9.08
CA ALA A 31 -12.99 -2.14 -8.57
C ALA A 31 -12.79 -1.75 -7.10
N ALA A 32 -13.01 -0.48 -6.75
CA ALA A 32 -12.92 0.00 -5.37
C ALA A 32 -13.97 -0.65 -4.48
N LYS A 33 -15.23 -0.70 -4.91
CA LYS A 33 -16.33 -1.38 -4.18
C LYS A 33 -16.01 -2.84 -3.86
N ARG A 34 -15.49 -3.60 -4.83
CA ARG A 34 -15.08 -5.01 -4.61
C ARG A 34 -13.85 -5.14 -3.72
N SER A 35 -12.89 -4.24 -3.85
CA SER A 35 -11.62 -4.30 -3.11
C SER A 35 -11.80 -3.96 -1.63
N PHE A 36 -12.68 -2.99 -1.34
CA PHE A 36 -12.91 -2.47 0.01
C PHE A 36 -14.24 -2.92 0.64
N GLY A 37 -15.06 -3.69 -0.08
CA GLY A 37 -16.34 -4.21 0.41
C GLY A 37 -17.40 -3.14 0.66
N LEU A 38 -17.44 -2.10 -0.19
CA LEU A 38 -18.33 -0.94 -0.02
C LEU A 38 -19.67 -1.14 -0.73
N SER A 39 -20.78 -0.75 -0.07
CA SER A 39 -22.10 -0.63 -0.68
C SER A 39 -22.24 0.67 -1.48
N ASP A 40 -23.22 0.73 -2.39
CA ASP A 40 -23.49 1.95 -3.15
C ASP A 40 -23.86 3.13 -2.24
N GLU A 41 -24.59 2.88 -1.16
CA GLU A 41 -24.93 3.86 -0.12
C GLU A 41 -23.68 4.38 0.61
N ALA A 42 -22.74 3.48 0.95
CA ALA A 42 -21.51 3.86 1.63
C ALA A 42 -20.65 4.78 0.75
N VAL A 43 -20.52 4.47 -0.54
CA VAL A 43 -19.72 5.31 -1.45
C VAL A 43 -20.42 6.63 -1.79
N ALA A 44 -21.74 6.70 -1.75
CA ALA A 44 -22.48 7.96 -1.91
C ALA A 44 -22.30 8.93 -0.73
N SER A 45 -21.86 8.44 0.45
CA SER A 45 -21.61 9.28 1.61
C SER A 45 -20.36 10.15 1.45
N LYS A 46 -20.54 11.47 1.51
CA LYS A 46 -19.44 12.46 1.47
C LYS A 46 -18.44 12.27 2.63
N GLN A 47 -18.91 11.83 3.80
CA GLN A 47 -18.04 11.53 4.93
C GLN A 47 -17.12 10.35 4.64
N ILE A 48 -17.68 9.25 4.09
CA ILE A 48 -16.89 8.08 3.69
C ILE A 48 -15.88 8.44 2.60
N GLN A 49 -16.31 9.20 1.58
CA GLN A 49 -15.40 9.69 0.54
C GLN A 49 -14.23 10.49 1.11
N THR A 50 -14.49 11.36 2.10
CA THR A 50 -13.43 12.17 2.73
C THR A 50 -12.46 11.31 3.55
N LEU A 51 -12.97 10.32 4.30
CA LEU A 51 -12.14 9.39 5.06
C LEU A 51 -11.25 8.53 4.15
N PHE A 52 -11.82 7.99 3.07
CA PHE A 52 -11.08 7.22 2.08
C PHE A 52 -10.06 8.08 1.34
N ALA A 53 -10.39 9.32 0.98
CA ALA A 53 -9.42 10.21 0.35
C ALA A 53 -8.20 10.47 1.25
N ASN A 54 -8.40 10.62 2.56
CA ASN A 54 -7.29 10.76 3.51
C ASN A 54 -6.49 9.45 3.66
N GLN A 55 -7.18 8.30 3.68
CA GLN A 55 -6.53 6.99 3.67
C GLN A 55 -5.64 6.80 2.43
N GLY A 56 -6.14 7.21 1.27
CA GLY A 56 -5.41 7.19 0.00
C GLY A 56 -4.17 8.07 0.03
N LEU A 57 -4.25 9.26 0.63
CA LEU A 57 -3.09 10.14 0.78
C LEU A 57 -1.98 9.48 1.62
N TYR A 58 -2.33 8.80 2.72
CA TYR A 58 -1.34 8.04 3.51
C TYR A 58 -0.70 6.91 2.70
N ASN A 59 -1.47 6.18 1.89
CA ASN A 59 -0.93 5.21 0.94
C ASN A 59 0.06 5.86 -0.05
N GLY A 60 -0.22 7.08 -0.50
CA GLY A 60 0.69 7.87 -1.33
C GLY A 60 2.01 8.20 -0.64
N PHE A 61 1.98 8.51 0.65
CA PHE A 61 3.21 8.74 1.43
C PHE A 61 4.05 7.48 1.54
N LEU A 62 3.43 6.32 1.76
CA LEU A 62 4.13 5.03 1.77
C LEU A 62 4.79 4.74 0.42
N ALA A 63 4.03 4.87 -0.67
CA ALA A 63 4.51 4.64 -2.03
C ALA A 63 5.66 5.57 -2.41
N THR A 64 5.52 6.87 -2.12
CA THR A 64 6.54 7.89 -2.41
C THR A 64 7.77 7.72 -1.54
N GLY A 65 7.61 7.33 -0.28
CA GLY A 65 8.72 7.01 0.62
C GLY A 65 9.59 5.86 0.12
N LEU A 66 8.96 4.81 -0.42
CA LEU A 66 9.67 3.70 -1.07
C LEU A 66 10.43 4.16 -2.33
N LEU A 67 9.80 4.95 -3.22
CA LEU A 67 10.50 5.49 -4.40
C LEU A 67 11.65 6.40 -4.00
N TYR A 68 11.46 7.25 -2.99
CA TYR A 68 12.50 8.13 -2.48
C TYR A 68 13.68 7.32 -1.94
N GLY A 69 13.44 6.27 -1.17
CA GLY A 69 14.48 5.35 -0.71
C GLY A 69 15.25 4.72 -1.87
N LEU A 70 14.56 4.27 -2.92
CA LEU A 70 15.20 3.73 -4.13
C LEU A 70 16.06 4.76 -4.87
N ILE A 71 15.54 5.98 -5.09
CA ILE A 71 16.26 7.07 -5.79
C ILE A 71 17.49 7.53 -5.01
N ARG A 72 17.41 7.52 -3.68
CA ARG A 72 18.54 7.87 -2.80
C ARG A 72 19.50 6.71 -2.58
N GLU A 73 19.18 5.53 -3.10
CA GLU A 73 19.88 4.27 -2.83
C GLU A 73 20.02 4.00 -1.31
N ASP A 74 19.05 4.47 -0.53
CA ASP A 74 19.05 4.39 0.93
C ASP A 74 18.20 3.21 1.40
N GLN A 75 18.89 2.13 1.77
CA GLN A 75 18.28 0.91 2.26
C GLN A 75 17.51 1.10 3.58
N GLY A 76 17.93 2.03 4.45
CA GLY A 76 17.26 2.31 5.72
C GLY A 76 15.87 2.89 5.50
N ILE A 77 15.73 3.80 4.53
CA ILE A 77 14.43 4.37 4.14
C ILE A 77 13.51 3.29 3.58
N VAL A 78 14.03 2.44 2.68
CA VAL A 78 13.25 1.34 2.08
C VAL A 78 12.75 0.37 3.17
N ILE A 79 13.64 -0.06 4.07
CA ILE A 79 13.29 -0.96 5.19
C ILE A 79 12.21 -0.33 6.08
N PHE A 80 12.36 0.95 6.43
CA PHE A 80 11.39 1.65 7.27
C PHE A 80 9.99 1.65 6.63
N PHE A 81 9.87 2.07 5.38
CA PHE A 81 8.58 2.14 4.70
C PHE A 81 7.97 0.76 4.44
N LEU A 82 8.76 -0.25 4.06
CA LEU A 82 8.27 -1.64 3.96
C LEU A 82 7.75 -2.14 5.30
N SER A 83 8.43 -1.83 6.40
CA SER A 83 7.98 -2.20 7.75
C SER A 83 6.66 -1.52 8.10
N CYS A 84 6.50 -0.23 7.76
CA CYS A 84 5.23 0.47 7.92
C CYS A 84 4.09 -0.19 7.12
N VAL A 85 4.34 -0.57 5.86
CA VAL A 85 3.36 -1.29 5.02
C VAL A 85 2.95 -2.61 5.69
N ILE A 86 3.91 -3.38 6.21
CA ILE A 86 3.64 -4.68 6.87
C ILE A 86 2.79 -4.46 8.12
N ILE A 87 3.13 -3.48 8.97
CA ILE A 87 2.37 -3.17 10.19
C ILE A 87 0.93 -2.75 9.83
N ALA A 88 0.77 -1.88 8.82
CA ALA A 88 -0.54 -1.45 8.34
C ALA A 88 -1.34 -2.64 7.79
N ALA A 89 -0.72 -3.54 7.03
CA ALA A 89 -1.38 -4.72 6.49
C ALA A 89 -1.80 -5.71 7.58
N LEU A 90 -0.97 -5.91 8.61
CA LEU A 90 -1.31 -6.72 9.78
C LEU A 90 -2.53 -6.14 10.51
N TYR A 91 -2.49 -4.84 10.84
CA TYR A 91 -3.59 -4.17 11.52
C TYR A 91 -4.88 -4.19 10.69
N GLY A 92 -4.78 -3.86 9.40
CA GLY A 92 -5.90 -3.89 8.45
C GLY A 92 -6.49 -5.29 8.27
N SER A 93 -5.67 -6.34 8.33
CA SER A 93 -6.14 -7.73 8.21
C SER A 93 -6.98 -8.19 9.41
N ILE A 94 -6.70 -7.64 10.59
CA ILE A 94 -7.41 -7.92 11.84
C ILE A 94 -8.71 -7.11 11.90
N THR A 95 -8.67 -5.84 11.46
CA THR A 95 -9.75 -4.87 11.67
C THR A 95 -10.73 -4.75 10.52
N SER A 96 -10.29 -4.99 9.28
CA SER A 96 -11.08 -4.74 8.08
C SER A 96 -11.27 -6.01 7.24
N ASN A 97 -10.19 -6.55 6.67
CA ASN A 97 -10.30 -7.67 5.74
C ASN A 97 -9.01 -8.49 5.71
N ARG A 98 -9.10 -9.79 6.02
CA ARG A 98 -7.96 -10.71 6.02
C ARG A 98 -7.19 -10.74 4.70
N SER A 99 -7.83 -10.45 3.57
CA SER A 99 -7.17 -10.39 2.26
C SER A 99 -6.14 -9.27 2.14
N ILE A 100 -6.18 -8.25 3.01
CA ILE A 100 -5.18 -7.17 3.05
C ILE A 100 -3.78 -7.74 3.34
N LEU A 101 -3.68 -8.72 4.24
CA LEU A 101 -2.39 -9.35 4.54
C LEU A 101 -1.80 -10.05 3.31
N ILE A 102 -2.64 -10.66 2.48
CA ILE A 102 -2.19 -11.36 1.27
C ILE A 102 -1.88 -10.37 0.15
N LYS A 103 -2.72 -9.34 -0.04
CA LYS A 103 -2.57 -8.39 -1.14
C LYS A 103 -1.42 -7.41 -0.89
N GLN A 104 -1.39 -6.77 0.28
CA GLN A 104 -0.41 -5.73 0.63
C GLN A 104 0.75 -6.29 1.48
N GLY A 105 0.42 -7.11 2.48
CA GLY A 105 1.41 -7.60 3.44
C GLY A 105 2.42 -8.57 2.82
N LEU A 106 1.96 -9.54 2.04
CA LEU A 106 2.83 -10.56 1.45
C LEU A 106 3.87 -9.96 0.48
N PRO A 107 3.50 -9.08 -0.49
CA PRO A 107 4.50 -8.42 -1.33
C PRO A 107 5.51 -7.60 -0.52
N ALA A 108 5.06 -6.88 0.51
CA ALA A 108 5.96 -6.09 1.36
C ALA A 108 6.91 -6.96 2.19
N ILE A 109 6.44 -8.10 2.72
CA ILE A 109 7.28 -9.08 3.43
C ILE A 109 8.34 -9.64 2.48
N ILE A 110 7.96 -10.05 1.26
CA ILE A 110 8.91 -10.58 0.28
C ILE A 110 9.93 -9.51 -0.10
N ALA A 111 9.48 -8.28 -0.39
CA ALA A 111 10.38 -7.16 -0.68
C ALA A 111 11.36 -6.91 0.47
N LEU A 112 10.89 -6.91 1.72
CA LEU A 112 11.74 -6.70 2.88
C LEU A 112 12.79 -7.80 3.04
N LEU A 113 12.39 -9.07 2.90
CA LEU A 113 13.32 -10.19 2.97
C LEU A 113 14.38 -10.11 1.85
N LEU A 114 14.00 -9.74 0.63
CA LEU A 114 14.96 -9.55 -0.47
C LEU A 114 15.91 -8.39 -0.21
N VAL A 115 15.42 -7.28 0.35
CA VAL A 115 16.26 -6.14 0.74
C VAL A 115 17.23 -6.54 1.85
N LEU A 116 16.85 -7.40 2.80
CA LEU A 116 17.72 -7.79 3.92
C LEU A 116 18.72 -8.90 3.58
N LEU A 117 18.35 -9.84 2.71
CA LEU A 117 19.12 -11.07 2.46
C LEU A 117 19.91 -11.04 1.15
N VAL A 118 19.53 -10.16 0.22
CA VAL A 118 20.05 -10.11 -1.15
C VAL A 118 20.37 -8.65 -1.54
N SER A 119 20.81 -7.82 -0.58
CA SER A 119 21.12 -6.40 -0.79
C SER A 119 22.38 -6.17 -1.61
#